data_AF-A0A972IM32-F1
#
_entry.id   AF-A0A972IM32-F1
#
_cell.length_a   1.000
_cell.length_b   1.000
_cell.length_c   1.000
_cell.angle_alpha   90.00
_cell.angle_beta   90.00
_cell.angle_gamma   90.00
#
_symmetry.space_group_name_H-M   'P 1'
#
loop_
_entity.id
_entity.type
_entity.pdbx_description
1 polymer ?
#
loop_
_entity_poly.entity_id
_entity_poly.type
_entity_poly.pdbx_seq_one_letter_code
_entity_poly.pdbx_strand_id
1 'polypeptide(L)'
;MLHWAGMLILGGFAARTAQSEQKNEATFAGLTEKDHVDIDKPCADIIQMAYQLGHDYESRHGGCCRCTVAALQKAIGFVPGDRGLFRAASCLDGGATPNGIQNCGAFTGAGMFIGWTCGLETFGNTGLSHRLMREVFQRFQQEYGSVLCKDVRERAGRDCPEVVGRAARWTAEVLLRQFAKAGPEQHL
;
A
#
# COMPACT_ATOMS: atom_id res chain seq x y z
N MET A 1 40.02 58.83 17.86
CA MET A 1 38.59 58.52 18.11
C MET A 1 37.89 58.37 16.77
N LEU A 2 37.50 57.15 16.40
CA LEU A 2 36.23 56.76 15.76
C LEU A 2 36.40 55.32 15.24
N HIS A 3 35.93 54.35 16.02
CA HIS A 3 35.74 52.97 15.58
C HIS A 3 34.43 52.91 14.77
N TRP A 4 34.50 52.44 13.53
CA TRP A 4 33.32 52.05 12.75
C TRP A 4 32.91 50.64 13.15
N ALA A 5 31.75 50.52 13.80
CA ALA A 5 31.11 49.27 14.13
C ALA A 5 30.44 48.68 12.88
N GLY A 6 30.98 47.56 12.40
CA GLY A 6 30.33 46.72 11.39
C GLY A 6 29.20 45.91 12.04
N MET A 7 27.97 46.22 11.68
CA MET A 7 26.75 45.60 12.18
C MET A 7 26.49 44.28 11.44
N LEU A 8 26.82 43.15 12.06
CA LEU A 8 26.45 41.81 11.59
C LEU A 8 24.97 41.56 11.88
N ILE A 9 24.13 41.60 10.84
CA ILE A 9 22.74 41.14 10.90
C ILE A 9 22.75 39.62 10.85
N LEU A 10 22.76 38.98 12.03
CA LEU A 10 22.45 37.56 12.18
C LEU A 10 20.93 37.38 12.00
N GLY A 11 20.51 37.07 10.77
CA GLY A 11 19.16 36.59 10.49
C GLY A 11 18.94 35.24 11.15
N GLY A 12 18.36 35.23 12.35
CA GLY A 12 17.99 34.02 13.06
C GLY A 12 16.89 33.26 12.33
N PHE A 13 17.23 32.10 11.76
CA PHE A 13 16.26 31.07 11.46
C PHE A 13 15.69 30.56 12.79
N ALA A 14 14.54 31.10 13.21
CA ALA A 14 13.77 30.54 14.29
C ALA A 14 13.18 29.20 13.83
N ALA A 15 13.90 28.11 14.10
CA ALA A 15 13.37 26.77 13.99
C ALA A 15 12.18 26.66 14.94
N ARG A 16 10.96 26.67 14.40
CA ARG A 16 9.77 26.26 15.15
C ARG A 16 9.96 24.80 15.49
N THR A 17 10.26 24.51 16.76
CA THR A 17 10.19 23.17 17.31
C THR A 17 8.73 22.72 17.23
N ALA A 18 8.41 21.89 16.25
CA ALA A 18 7.17 21.15 16.23
C ALA A 18 7.27 20.06 17.30
N GLN A 19 6.93 20.40 18.54
CA GLN A 19 6.55 19.39 19.54
C GLN A 19 5.16 18.88 19.13
N SER A 20 5.12 17.83 18.31
CA SER A 20 3.93 16.99 18.25
C SER A 20 3.96 16.05 19.44
N GLU A 21 2.95 16.11 20.30
CA GLU A 21 2.66 15.10 21.32
C GLU A 21 2.70 13.71 20.67
N GLN A 22 3.75 12.94 20.97
CA GLN A 22 3.76 11.51 20.67
C GLN A 22 2.77 10.84 21.62
N LYS A 23 1.51 10.74 21.17
CA LYS A 23 0.61 9.74 21.72
C LYS A 23 1.26 8.39 21.49
N ASN A 24 1.42 7.63 22.57
CA ASN A 24 1.99 6.30 22.59
C ASN A 24 0.97 5.34 21.92
N GLU A 25 0.88 5.42 20.59
CA GLU A 25 0.09 4.52 19.77
C GLU A 25 0.91 3.23 19.67
N ALA A 26 0.36 2.12 20.16
CA ALA A 26 1.02 0.83 20.07
C ALA A 26 1.39 0.58 18.60
N THR A 27 2.69 0.47 18.32
CA THR A 27 3.19 0.28 16.95
C THR A 27 2.78 -1.10 16.45
N PHE A 28 2.08 -1.13 15.32
CA PHE A 28 1.70 -2.37 14.64
C PHE A 28 2.96 -3.08 14.11
N ALA A 29 3.26 -4.26 14.65
CA ALA A 29 4.45 -5.04 14.31
C ALA A 29 4.24 -6.07 13.18
N GLY A 30 3.07 -6.05 12.54
CA GLY A 30 2.67 -7.05 11.55
C GLY A 30 2.09 -8.33 12.15
N LEU A 31 1.39 -9.10 11.31
CA LEU A 31 0.79 -10.40 11.61
C LEU A 31 1.73 -11.54 11.19
N THR A 32 1.60 -12.66 11.87
CA THR A 32 2.30 -13.92 11.62
C THR A 32 1.35 -14.96 11.02
N GLU A 33 1.91 -16.04 10.47
CA GLU A 33 1.10 -17.11 9.83
C GLU A 33 0.09 -17.78 10.78
N LYS A 34 0.29 -17.67 12.09
CA LYS A 34 -0.57 -18.23 13.13
C LYS A 34 -1.71 -17.30 13.55
N ASP A 35 -1.64 -16.03 13.16
CA ASP A 35 -2.63 -15.05 13.54
C ASP A 35 -3.90 -15.24 12.71
N HIS A 36 -5.03 -15.26 13.42
CA HIS A 36 -6.33 -15.21 12.81
C HIS A 36 -7.17 -14.14 13.50
N VAL A 37 -7.78 -13.25 12.73
CA VAL A 37 -8.52 -12.08 13.19
C VAL A 37 -10.01 -12.27 12.95
N ASP A 38 -10.81 -11.77 13.88
CA ASP A 38 -12.24 -11.61 13.67
C ASP A 38 -12.48 -10.43 12.72
N ILE A 39 -13.42 -10.60 11.79
CA ILE A 39 -13.83 -9.55 10.85
C ILE A 39 -15.28 -9.15 11.14
N ASP A 40 -15.56 -7.86 11.02
CA ASP A 40 -16.86 -7.25 11.32
C ASP A 40 -17.84 -7.28 10.12
N LYS A 41 -17.35 -7.69 8.94
CA LYS A 41 -18.08 -7.72 7.67
C LYS A 41 -17.78 -9.00 6.90
N PRO A 42 -18.69 -9.45 6.03
CA PRO A 42 -18.41 -10.55 5.11
C PRO A 42 -17.15 -10.29 4.27
N CYS A 43 -16.32 -11.32 4.05
CA CYS A 43 -15.13 -11.22 3.20
C CYS A 43 -15.48 -10.65 1.81
N ALA A 44 -16.60 -11.09 1.22
CA ALA A 44 -17.04 -10.63 -0.09
C ALA A 44 -17.24 -9.10 -0.15
N ASP A 45 -17.79 -8.51 0.91
CA ASP A 45 -18.01 -7.06 0.99
C ASP A 45 -16.69 -6.29 1.09
N ILE A 46 -15.73 -6.80 1.88
CA ILE A 46 -14.39 -6.22 2.00
C ILE A 46 -13.65 -6.29 0.66
N ILE A 47 -13.72 -7.44 -0.03
CA ILE A 47 -13.10 -7.67 -1.33
C ILE A 47 -13.69 -6.72 -2.38
N GLN A 48 -15.02 -6.60 -2.41
CA GLN A 48 -15.71 -5.73 -3.34
C GLN A 48 -15.42 -4.25 -3.05
N MET A 49 -15.35 -3.87 -1.78
CA MET A 49 -14.95 -2.52 -1.37
C MET A 49 -13.51 -2.21 -1.80
N ALA A 50 -12.57 -3.15 -1.65
CA ALA A 50 -11.19 -2.97 -2.10
C ALA A 50 -11.11 -2.71 -3.61
N TYR A 51 -11.88 -3.46 -4.41
CA TYR A 51 -12.01 -3.22 -5.85
C TYR A 51 -12.51 -1.80 -6.17
N GLN A 52 -13.67 -1.45 -5.59
CA GLN A 52 -14.34 -0.18 -5.87
C GLN A 52 -13.47 1.01 -5.48
N LEU A 53 -12.89 0.98 -4.28
CA LEU A 53 -12.01 2.06 -3.81
C LEU A 53 -10.74 2.16 -4.66
N GLY A 54 -10.14 1.05 -5.06
CA GLY A 54 -8.96 1.05 -5.91
C GLY A 54 -9.23 1.71 -7.26
N HIS A 55 -10.30 1.26 -7.93
CA HIS A 55 -10.75 1.84 -9.19
C HIS A 55 -11.05 3.35 -9.05
N ASP A 56 -11.86 3.72 -8.06
CA ASP A 56 -12.27 5.11 -7.86
C ASP A 56 -11.11 6.04 -7.51
N TYR A 57 -10.19 5.60 -6.66
CA TYR A 57 -9.03 6.41 -6.27
C TYR A 57 -8.12 6.67 -7.47
N GLU A 58 -7.83 5.65 -8.29
CA GLU A 58 -7.01 5.85 -9.48
C GLU A 58 -7.72 6.73 -10.51
N SER A 59 -9.03 6.52 -10.73
CA SER A 59 -9.83 7.34 -11.64
C SER A 59 -9.84 8.83 -11.26
N ARG A 60 -9.91 9.14 -9.96
CA ARG A 60 -10.05 10.53 -9.47
C ARG A 60 -8.71 11.22 -9.21
N HIS A 61 -7.69 10.48 -8.79
CA HIS A 61 -6.46 11.06 -8.26
C HIS A 61 -5.19 10.65 -9.01
N GLY A 62 -5.23 9.51 -9.71
CA GLY A 62 -4.04 8.88 -10.27
C GLY A 62 -3.00 8.48 -9.22
N GLY A 63 -2.01 7.72 -9.67
CA GLY A 63 -0.95 7.20 -8.80
C GLY A 63 -1.29 5.79 -8.34
N CYS A 64 -1.12 4.84 -9.26
CA CYS A 64 -1.63 3.48 -9.11
C CYS A 64 -1.10 2.72 -7.88
N CYS A 65 0.13 2.96 -7.44
CA CYS A 65 0.70 2.37 -6.23
C CYS A 65 0.03 2.94 -4.97
N ARG A 66 0.02 4.26 -4.83
CA ARG A 66 -0.59 4.92 -3.66
C ARG A 66 -2.11 4.72 -3.58
N CYS A 67 -2.79 4.65 -4.72
CA CYS A 67 -4.22 4.35 -4.80
C CYS A 67 -4.52 2.92 -4.34
N THR A 68 -3.69 1.95 -4.73
CA THR A 68 -3.81 0.56 -4.25
C THR A 68 -3.63 0.47 -2.74
N VAL A 69 -2.58 1.12 -2.20
CA VAL A 69 -2.34 1.18 -0.74
C VAL A 69 -3.50 1.83 -0.01
N ALA A 70 -3.99 2.98 -0.51
CA ALA A 70 -5.11 3.69 0.11
C ALA A 70 -6.40 2.85 0.13
N ALA A 71 -6.71 2.17 -0.98
CA ALA A 71 -7.87 1.31 -1.08
C ALA A 71 -7.81 0.15 -0.08
N LEU A 72 -6.66 -0.52 0.03
CA LEU A 72 -6.46 -1.64 0.94
C LEU A 72 -6.52 -1.21 2.41
N GLN A 73 -5.85 -0.12 2.79
CA GLN A 73 -5.93 0.46 4.14
C GLN A 73 -7.37 0.82 4.53
N LYS A 74 -8.18 1.25 3.57
CA LYS A 74 -9.57 1.65 3.84
C LYS A 74 -10.52 0.45 3.90
N ALA A 75 -10.30 -0.57 3.07
CA ALA A 75 -11.15 -1.74 3.00
C ALA A 75 -10.88 -2.73 4.13
N ILE A 76 -9.62 -2.97 4.49
CA ILE A 76 -9.21 -4.01 5.44
C ILE A 76 -9.06 -3.41 6.84
N GLY A 77 -10.13 -3.49 7.64
CA GLY A 77 -10.22 -2.83 8.93
C GLY A 77 -9.33 -3.38 10.05
N PHE A 78 -8.85 -4.63 9.93
CA PHE A 78 -7.99 -5.27 10.94
C PHE A 78 -6.49 -4.94 10.75
N VAL A 79 -6.11 -4.34 9.62
CA VAL A 79 -4.75 -3.82 9.41
C VAL A 79 -4.81 -2.31 9.62
N PRO A 80 -4.09 -1.76 10.61
CA PRO A 80 -4.12 -0.32 10.85
C PRO A 80 -3.54 0.43 9.66
N GLY A 81 -4.22 1.49 9.24
CA GLY A 81 -3.74 2.36 8.17
C GLY A 81 -2.56 3.20 8.65
N ASP A 82 -1.58 3.41 7.77
CA ASP A 82 -0.38 4.21 8.06
C ASP A 82 -0.15 5.30 6.99
N ARG A 83 0.07 6.53 7.46
CA ARG A 83 0.32 7.67 6.56
C ARG A 83 1.71 7.60 5.95
N GLY A 84 2.67 6.95 6.63
CA GLY A 84 4.01 6.71 6.13
C GLY A 84 4.01 5.75 4.93
N LEU A 85 3.24 4.66 5.00
CA LEU A 85 3.06 3.68 3.94
C LEU A 85 2.47 4.33 2.68
N PHE A 86 1.38 5.09 2.83
CA PHE A 86 0.80 5.86 1.72
C PHE A 86 1.80 6.84 1.11
N ARG A 87 2.53 7.58 1.95
CA ARG A 87 3.54 8.55 1.49
C ARG A 87 4.68 7.86 0.73
N ALA A 88 5.18 6.74 1.24
CA ALA A 88 6.26 5.97 0.62
C ALA A 88 5.89 5.44 -0.77
N ALA A 89 4.61 5.17 -1.03
CA ALA A 89 4.13 4.67 -2.31
C ALA A 89 4.22 5.71 -3.45
N SER A 90 4.38 7.01 -3.15
CA SER A 90 4.24 8.11 -4.12
C SER A 90 5.22 8.08 -5.30
N CYS A 91 6.40 7.48 -5.15
CA CYS A 91 7.40 7.39 -6.23
C CYS A 91 7.34 6.06 -7.00
N LEU A 92 6.40 5.19 -6.65
CA LEU A 92 6.30 3.83 -7.19
C LEU A 92 5.19 3.70 -8.25
N ASP A 93 4.58 4.82 -8.59
CA ASP A 93 3.57 4.92 -9.64
C ASP A 93 4.20 4.84 -11.04
N GLY A 94 3.39 4.41 -12.02
CA GLY A 94 3.74 4.50 -13.44
C GLY A 94 4.96 3.69 -13.87
N GLY A 95 5.40 2.68 -13.11
CA GLY A 95 6.63 1.93 -13.41
C GLY A 95 7.84 2.37 -12.58
N ALA A 96 7.67 2.60 -11.27
CA ALA A 96 8.72 3.08 -10.35
C ALA A 96 9.39 4.40 -10.78
N THR A 97 8.60 5.22 -11.44
CA THR A 97 8.85 6.51 -12.09
C THR A 97 7.95 6.50 -13.33
N PRO A 98 7.25 7.57 -13.72
CA PRO A 98 6.25 7.56 -14.81
C PRO A 98 6.77 7.27 -16.24
N ASN A 99 7.77 6.40 -16.40
CA ASN A 99 8.33 5.93 -17.67
C ASN A 99 7.73 4.59 -18.15
N GLY A 100 7.02 3.85 -17.30
CA GLY A 100 6.36 2.59 -17.65
C GLY A 100 7.28 1.36 -17.77
N ILE A 101 8.57 1.46 -17.45
CA ILE A 101 9.55 0.42 -17.77
C ILE A 101 9.69 -0.61 -16.65
N GLN A 102 9.42 -0.22 -15.39
CA GLN A 102 9.48 -1.13 -14.24
C GLN A 102 8.11 -1.68 -13.84
N ASN A 103 8.04 -2.31 -12.67
CA ASN A 103 6.84 -2.93 -12.13
C ASN A 103 5.62 -2.00 -12.15
N CYS A 104 4.47 -2.56 -12.50
CA CYS A 104 3.18 -1.90 -12.39
C CYS A 104 3.00 -1.35 -10.96
N GLY A 105 2.57 -0.10 -10.84
CA GLY A 105 2.38 0.53 -9.53
C GLY A 105 1.31 -0.19 -8.72
N ALA A 106 0.25 -0.70 -9.34
CA ALA A 106 -0.78 -1.47 -8.64
C ALA A 106 -0.23 -2.76 -8.01
N PHE A 107 0.61 -3.51 -8.76
CA PHE A 107 1.32 -4.69 -8.24
C PHE A 107 2.30 -4.29 -7.11
N THR A 108 3.00 -3.17 -7.28
CA THR A 108 3.94 -2.68 -6.26
C THR A 108 3.22 -2.29 -4.98
N GLY A 109 2.07 -1.61 -5.07
CA GLY A 109 1.25 -1.22 -3.92
C GLY A 109 0.66 -2.42 -3.16
N ALA A 110 0.25 -3.46 -3.88
CA ALA A 110 -0.12 -4.74 -3.28
C ALA A 110 1.02 -5.33 -2.43
N GLY A 111 2.23 -5.37 -2.97
CA GLY A 111 3.42 -5.83 -2.25
C GLY A 111 3.76 -4.98 -1.03
N MET A 112 3.64 -3.65 -1.14
CA MET A 112 3.83 -2.76 0.00
C MET A 112 2.84 -3.05 1.13
N PHE A 113 1.57 -3.24 0.81
CA PHE A 113 0.54 -3.49 1.81
C PHE A 113 0.64 -4.90 2.42
N ILE A 114 1.01 -5.92 1.64
CA ILE A 114 1.33 -7.26 2.16
C ILE A 114 2.55 -7.19 3.10
N GLY A 115 3.59 -6.47 2.71
CA GLY A 115 4.78 -6.25 3.54
C GLY A 115 4.46 -5.49 4.84
N TRP A 116 3.58 -4.49 4.79
CA TRP A 116 3.07 -3.83 5.99
C TRP A 116 2.29 -4.79 6.88
N THR A 117 1.46 -5.64 6.29
CA THR A 117 0.57 -6.55 7.02
C THR A 117 1.34 -7.67 7.72
N CYS A 118 2.35 -8.26 7.08
CA CYS A 118 3.01 -9.47 7.60
C CYS A 118 4.49 -9.60 7.18
N GLY A 119 5.16 -8.46 6.95
CA GLY A 119 6.60 -8.39 6.77
C GLY A 119 7.35 -8.42 8.10
N LEU A 120 8.64 -8.07 8.06
CA LEU A 120 9.52 -8.08 9.24
C LEU A 120 10.12 -6.69 9.44
N GLU A 121 10.28 -6.29 10.71
CA GLU A 121 10.98 -5.05 11.08
C GLU A 121 12.52 -5.20 11.06
N THR A 122 13.02 -6.44 11.04
CA THR A 122 14.46 -6.76 11.01
C THR A 122 14.74 -7.92 10.05
N PHE A 123 16.02 -8.24 9.81
CA PHE A 123 16.41 -9.35 8.96
C PHE A 123 15.86 -10.68 9.48
N GLY A 124 15.23 -11.46 8.61
CA GLY A 124 14.67 -12.76 8.97
C GLY A 124 13.96 -13.43 7.79
N ASN A 125 13.10 -14.39 8.10
CA ASN A 125 12.37 -15.19 7.10
C ASN A 125 11.14 -14.45 6.55
N THR A 126 11.20 -14.03 5.29
CA THR A 126 10.08 -13.35 4.58
C THR A 126 9.16 -14.32 3.82
N GLY A 127 9.14 -15.60 4.21
CA GLY A 127 8.41 -16.67 3.51
C GLY A 127 6.90 -16.43 3.42
N LEU A 128 6.28 -15.93 4.48
CA LEU A 128 4.84 -15.62 4.49
C LEU A 128 4.50 -14.51 3.48
N SER A 129 5.11 -13.33 3.62
CA SER A 129 4.85 -12.19 2.72
C SER A 129 5.20 -12.52 1.27
N HIS A 130 6.28 -13.27 1.02
CA HIS A 130 6.63 -13.75 -0.33
C HIS A 130 5.61 -14.74 -0.90
N ARG A 131 5.08 -15.66 -0.09
CA ARG A 131 4.03 -16.60 -0.53
C ARG A 131 2.77 -15.84 -0.93
N LEU A 132 2.28 -14.94 -0.07
CA LEU A 132 1.08 -14.14 -0.34
C LEU A 132 1.28 -13.25 -1.58
N MET A 133 2.44 -12.60 -1.71
CA MET A 133 2.72 -11.78 -2.89
C MET A 133 2.83 -12.61 -4.18
N ARG A 134 3.28 -13.87 -4.09
CA ARG A 134 3.31 -14.80 -5.23
C ARG A 134 1.91 -15.15 -5.73
N GLU A 135 0.93 -15.27 -4.84
CA GLU A 135 -0.47 -15.48 -5.23
C GLU A 135 -0.99 -14.27 -6.03
N VAL A 136 -0.71 -13.04 -5.59
CA VAL A 136 -1.04 -11.82 -6.36
C VAL A 136 -0.31 -11.78 -7.71
N PHE A 137 0.98 -12.13 -7.73
CA PHE A 137 1.78 -12.24 -8.96
C PHE A 137 1.13 -13.21 -9.95
N GLN A 138 0.65 -14.37 -9.50
CA GLN A 138 -0.02 -15.33 -10.36
C GLN A 138 -1.29 -14.75 -11.00
N ARG A 139 -2.07 -13.95 -10.28
CA ARG A 139 -3.24 -13.25 -10.83
C ARG A 139 -2.85 -12.24 -11.92
N PHE A 140 -1.78 -11.47 -11.70
CA PHE A 140 -1.22 -10.58 -12.70
C PHE A 140 -0.70 -11.32 -13.94
N GLN A 141 -0.01 -12.44 -13.75
CA GLN A 141 0.47 -13.27 -14.86
C GLN A 141 -0.71 -13.86 -15.66
N GLN A 142 -1.75 -14.35 -14.98
CA GLN A 142 -2.94 -14.89 -15.65
C GLN A 142 -3.67 -13.83 -16.47
N GLU A 143 -3.86 -12.63 -15.93
CA GLU A 143 -4.64 -11.59 -16.58
C GLU A 143 -3.84 -10.81 -17.63
N TYR A 144 -2.61 -10.45 -17.28
CA TYR A 144 -1.79 -9.51 -18.04
C TYR A 144 -0.55 -10.14 -18.69
N GLY A 145 -0.18 -11.37 -18.34
CA GLY A 145 1.04 -12.04 -18.82
C GLY A 145 2.34 -11.45 -18.27
N SER A 146 2.28 -10.43 -17.41
CA SER A 146 3.44 -9.69 -16.91
C SER A 146 3.07 -8.88 -15.66
N VAL A 147 4.09 -8.43 -14.93
CA VAL A 147 3.95 -7.39 -13.89
C VAL A 147 4.64 -6.08 -14.27
N LEU A 148 5.22 -5.99 -15.47
CA LEU A 148 5.83 -4.76 -15.96
C LEU A 148 4.74 -3.77 -16.40
N CYS A 149 4.91 -2.50 -16.02
CA CYS A 149 3.89 -1.46 -16.22
C CYS A 149 3.50 -1.31 -17.69
N LYS A 150 4.47 -1.29 -18.61
CA LYS A 150 4.21 -1.23 -20.06
C LYS A 150 3.31 -2.36 -20.56
N ASP A 151 3.62 -3.60 -20.18
CA ASP A 151 2.92 -4.80 -20.65
C ASP A 151 1.51 -4.85 -20.05
N VAL A 152 1.39 -4.57 -18.75
CA VAL A 152 0.09 -4.48 -18.07
C VAL A 152 -0.79 -3.40 -18.68
N ARG A 153 -0.23 -2.20 -18.95
CA ARG A 153 -0.98 -1.10 -19.58
C ARG A 153 -1.39 -1.45 -21.00
N GLU A 154 -0.55 -2.12 -21.78
CA GLU A 154 -0.90 -2.55 -23.12
C GLU A 154 -2.05 -3.56 -23.08
N ARG A 155 -1.93 -4.59 -22.23
CA ARG A 155 -2.94 -5.64 -22.11
C ARG A 155 -4.27 -5.14 -21.53
N ALA A 156 -4.23 -4.17 -20.61
CA ALA A 156 -5.42 -3.54 -20.03
C ALA A 156 -6.00 -2.40 -20.88
N GLY A 157 -5.50 -2.14 -22.10
CA GLY A 157 -6.01 -1.03 -22.91
C GLY A 157 -5.79 0.34 -22.27
N ARG A 158 -4.76 0.48 -21.44
CA ARG A 158 -4.40 1.65 -20.63
C ARG A 158 -5.43 2.03 -19.56
N ASP A 159 -6.33 1.11 -19.20
CA ASP A 159 -7.27 1.28 -18.09
C ASP A 159 -6.59 1.00 -16.74
N CYS A 160 -5.78 1.95 -16.27
CA CYS A 160 -5.15 1.87 -14.95
C CYS A 160 -6.15 1.75 -13.79
N PRO A 161 -7.31 2.45 -13.78
CA PRO A 161 -8.34 2.25 -12.77
C PRO A 161 -8.77 0.80 -12.61
N GLU A 162 -9.04 0.09 -13.71
CA GLU A 162 -9.39 -1.33 -13.65
C GLU A 162 -8.25 -2.19 -13.08
N VAL A 163 -7.01 -1.92 -13.48
CA VAL A 163 -5.83 -2.62 -12.97
C VAL A 163 -5.68 -2.43 -11.46
N VAL A 164 -5.87 -1.20 -10.96
CA VAL A 164 -5.77 -0.87 -9.53
C VAL A 164 -6.90 -1.54 -8.73
N GLY A 165 -8.13 -1.47 -9.22
CA GLY A 165 -9.26 -2.16 -8.59
C GLY A 165 -9.02 -3.67 -8.47
N ARG A 166 -8.59 -4.32 -9.56
CA ARG A 166 -8.28 -5.76 -9.54
C ARG A 166 -7.12 -6.11 -8.61
N ALA A 167 -6.05 -5.32 -8.60
CA ALA A 167 -4.91 -5.55 -7.72
C ALA A 167 -5.32 -5.47 -6.23
N ALA A 168 -6.10 -4.46 -5.87
CA ALA A 168 -6.63 -4.31 -4.51
C ALA A 168 -7.56 -5.48 -4.15
N ARG A 169 -8.45 -5.88 -5.06
CA ARG A 169 -9.32 -7.06 -4.89
C ARG A 169 -8.51 -8.34 -4.60
N TRP A 170 -7.58 -8.69 -5.48
CA TRP A 170 -6.79 -9.91 -5.33
C TRP A 170 -5.95 -9.92 -4.06
N THR A 171 -5.45 -8.75 -3.67
CA THR A 171 -4.68 -8.60 -2.43
C THR A 171 -5.58 -8.78 -1.21
N ALA A 172 -6.79 -8.22 -1.22
CA ALA A 172 -7.78 -8.44 -0.16
C ALA A 172 -8.19 -9.93 -0.07
N GLU A 173 -8.43 -10.59 -1.20
CA GLU A 173 -8.73 -12.04 -1.25
C GLU A 173 -7.63 -12.87 -0.58
N VAL A 174 -6.36 -12.60 -0.92
CA VAL A 174 -5.20 -13.31 -0.36
C VAL A 174 -5.05 -13.06 1.14
N LEU A 175 -5.16 -11.81 1.59
CA LEU A 175 -5.02 -11.45 3.02
C LEU A 175 -6.18 -11.99 3.86
N LEU A 176 -7.42 -11.90 3.38
CA LEU A 176 -8.59 -12.42 4.08
C LEU A 176 -8.52 -13.94 4.18
N ARG A 177 -8.13 -14.64 3.11
CA ARG A 177 -7.94 -16.10 3.16
C ARG A 177 -6.88 -16.51 4.17
N GLN A 178 -5.82 -15.71 4.33
CA GLN A 178 -4.75 -15.99 5.29
C GLN A 178 -5.16 -15.71 6.73
N PHE A 179 -5.77 -14.54 6.98
CA PHE A 179 -5.89 -14.00 8.33
C PHE A 179 -7.32 -14.00 8.88
N ALA A 180 -8.37 -14.01 8.06
CA ALA A 180 -9.73 -14.04 8.60
C ALA A 180 -10.00 -15.40 9.27
N LYS A 181 -10.52 -15.40 10.51
CA LYS A 181 -11.04 -16.61 11.13
C LYS A 181 -12.21 -17.14 10.31
N ALA A 182 -12.30 -18.45 10.14
CA ALA A 182 -13.45 -19.09 9.51
C ALA A 182 -14.75 -18.78 10.27
N GLY A 183 -15.53 -17.83 9.78
CA GLY A 183 -16.91 -17.62 10.23
C GLY A 183 -17.85 -18.66 9.60
N PRO A 184 -19.04 -18.89 10.17
CA PRO A 184 -20.00 -19.88 9.69
C PRO A 184 -20.49 -19.67 8.23
N GLU A 185 -20.24 -18.50 7.63
CA GLU A 185 -20.70 -18.12 6.29
C GLU A 185 -19.58 -17.95 5.25
N GLN A 186 -18.38 -18.53 5.48
CA GLN A 186 -17.29 -18.42 4.51
C GLN A 186 -17.40 -19.48 3.41
N HIS A 187 -18.08 -19.14 2.32
CA HIS A 187 -17.86 -19.78 1.02
C HIS A 187 -17.33 -18.70 0.08
N LEU A 188 -16.01 -18.73 -0.15
CA LEU A 188 -15.32 -17.94 -1.18
C LEU A 188 -15.57 -18.53 -2.56
#